data_AF-A0A1V6AW83-F1
#
_entry.id   AF-A0A1V6AW83-F1
#
_cell.length_a   1.000
_cell.length_b   1.000
_cell.length_c   1.000
_cell.angle_alpha   90.00
_cell.angle_beta   90.00
_cell.angle_gamma   90.00
#
_symmetry.space_group_name_H-M   'P 1'
#
loop_
_entity.id
_entity.type
_entity.pdbx_description
1 polymer ?
#
loop_
_entity_poly.entity_id
_entity_poly.type
_entity_poly.pdbx_seq_one_letter_code
_entity_poly.pdbx_strand_id
1 'polypeptide(L)'
;MAGQDPIRLAAAADFLSPMCYHHMVGQTPAWVHSVVEELSSRTGAAVLPSIQVGHAYTEREVSAGEFKAALNEALKPPSRGVVFWNWDALAASPEKQKFVRLLAGKEGEKPGPH
;
A
#
# COMPACT_ATOMS: atom_id res chain seq x y z
N MET A 1 -15.64 14.99 -5.84
CA MET A 1 -14.16 14.90 -5.90
C MET A 1 -13.56 16.01 -5.06
N ALA A 2 -12.49 15.74 -4.31
CA ALA A 2 -11.76 16.71 -3.50
C ALA A 2 -10.74 17.54 -4.31
N GLY A 3 -11.11 17.96 -5.53
CA GLY A 3 -10.24 18.76 -6.41
C GLY A 3 -9.10 18.00 -7.10
N GLN A 4 -9.08 16.67 -7.07
CA GLN A 4 -8.08 15.84 -7.77
C GLN A 4 -8.66 15.22 -9.05
N ASP A 5 -7.91 15.27 -10.15
CA ASP A 5 -8.24 14.62 -11.42
C ASP A 5 -7.21 13.50 -11.71
N PRO A 6 -7.56 12.23 -11.45
CA PRO A 6 -6.64 11.11 -11.62
C PRO A 6 -6.13 10.91 -13.06
N ILE A 7 -6.92 11.26 -14.07
CA ILE A 7 -6.53 11.07 -15.47
C ILE A 7 -5.45 12.09 -15.84
N ARG A 8 -5.63 13.36 -15.41
CA ARG A 8 -4.61 14.39 -15.62
C ARG A 8 -3.34 14.12 -14.83
N LEU A 9 -3.46 13.61 -13.60
CA LEU A 9 -2.31 13.21 -12.79
C LEU A 9 -1.52 12.07 -13.44
N ALA A 10 -2.21 11.06 -13.98
CA ALA A 10 -1.59 9.94 -14.69
C ALA A 10 -0.76 10.40 -15.90
N ALA A 11 -1.16 11.47 -16.58
CA ALA A 11 -0.42 12.02 -17.72
C ALA A 11 0.86 12.77 -17.32
N ALA A 12 1.05 13.07 -16.03
CA ALA A 12 2.13 13.92 -15.53
C ALA A 12 3.05 13.24 -14.50
N ALA A 13 2.81 11.96 -14.17
CA ALA A 13 3.57 11.21 -13.19
C ALA A 13 3.78 9.76 -13.61
N ASP A 14 4.94 9.20 -13.28
CA ASP A 14 5.27 7.79 -13.56
C ASP A 14 4.43 6.83 -12.69
N PHE A 15 4.06 7.27 -11.49
CA PHE A 15 3.27 6.49 -10.54
C PHE A 15 2.20 7.35 -9.89
N LEU A 16 1.03 6.74 -9.65
CA LEU A 16 0.02 7.29 -8.76
C LEU A 16 0.09 6.58 -7.40
N SER A 17 0.12 7.36 -6.32
CA SER A 17 0.28 6.84 -4.96
C SER A 17 -0.91 7.24 -4.07
N PRO A 18 -2.06 6.55 -4.18
CA PRO A 18 -3.22 6.88 -3.36
C PRO A 18 -2.92 6.63 -1.87
N MET A 19 -3.31 7.59 -1.02
CA MET A 19 -3.22 7.46 0.44
C MET A 19 -4.27 6.47 0.94
N CYS A 20 -3.93 5.18 0.96
CA CYS A 20 -4.80 4.08 1.33
C CYS A 20 -4.73 3.81 2.85
N TYR A 21 -5.07 4.83 3.62
CA TYR A 21 -5.03 4.82 5.08
C TYR A 21 -6.29 4.15 5.65
N HIS A 22 -6.44 2.85 5.36
CA HIS A 22 -7.66 2.08 5.65
C HIS A 22 -8.09 2.22 7.11
N HIS A 23 -7.12 2.19 8.02
CA HIS A 23 -7.35 2.28 9.46
C HIS A 23 -7.95 3.63 9.85
N MET A 24 -7.38 4.73 9.37
CA MET A 24 -7.87 6.09 9.63
C MET A 24 -9.30 6.31 9.12
N VAL A 25 -9.64 5.74 7.95
CA VAL A 25 -10.96 5.91 7.34
C VAL A 25 -11.98 4.82 7.74
N GLY A 26 -11.64 3.98 8.72
CA GLY A 26 -12.54 2.93 9.22
C GLY A 26 -12.85 1.81 8.21
N GLN A 27 -11.98 1.61 7.22
CA GLN A 27 -12.10 0.59 6.19
C GLN A 27 -11.31 -0.68 6.56
N THR A 28 -11.63 -1.79 5.91
CA THR A 28 -10.87 -3.03 6.05
C THR A 28 -9.62 -3.02 5.17
N PRO A 29 -8.60 -3.86 5.44
CA PRO A 29 -7.43 -3.99 4.57
C PRO A 29 -7.74 -4.22 3.09
N ALA A 30 -8.81 -4.97 2.77
CA ALA A 30 -9.21 -5.26 1.38
C ALA A 30 -9.58 -4.00 0.57
N TRP A 31 -9.99 -2.93 1.25
CA TRP A 31 -10.28 -1.65 0.62
C TRP A 31 -9.05 -1.05 -0.08
N VAL A 32 -7.84 -1.30 0.43
CA VAL A 32 -6.59 -0.85 -0.21
C VAL A 32 -6.51 -1.38 -1.65
N HIS A 33 -6.79 -2.66 -1.84
CA HIS A 33 -6.72 -3.29 -3.16
C HIS A 33 -7.81 -2.76 -4.10
N SER A 34 -9.04 -2.54 -3.62
CA SER A 34 -10.11 -1.98 -4.45
C SER A 34 -9.78 -0.57 -4.97
N VAL A 35 -9.10 0.25 -4.15
CA VAL A 35 -8.64 1.59 -4.58
C VAL A 35 -7.59 1.47 -5.70
N VAL A 36 -6.68 0.50 -5.59
CA VAL A 36 -5.66 0.25 -6.62
C VAL A 36 -6.29 -0.21 -7.93
N GLU A 37 -7.22 -1.17 -7.88
CA GLU A 37 -7.92 -1.66 -9.08
C GLU A 37 -8.73 -0.55 -9.75
N GLU A 38 -9.46 0.25 -8.98
CA GLU A 38 -10.24 1.36 -9.52
C GLU A 38 -9.32 2.40 -10.18
N LEU A 39 -8.26 2.81 -9.49
CA LEU A 39 -7.36 3.84 -10.01
C LEU A 39 -6.60 3.36 -11.25
N SER A 40 -6.10 2.13 -11.24
CA SER A 40 -5.40 1.52 -12.37
C SER A 40 -6.33 1.33 -13.56
N SER A 41 -7.55 0.80 -13.38
CA SER A 41 -8.51 0.60 -14.47
C SER A 41 -8.97 1.91 -15.11
N ARG A 42 -9.13 2.98 -14.32
CA ARG A 42 -9.57 4.29 -14.82
C ARG A 42 -8.47 5.06 -15.54
N THR A 43 -7.20 4.87 -15.18
CA THR A 43 -6.10 5.72 -15.65
C THR A 43 -5.09 4.98 -16.54
N GLY A 44 -5.02 3.66 -16.45
CA GLY A 44 -3.95 2.85 -17.04
C GLY A 44 -2.58 3.06 -16.37
N ALA A 45 -2.48 3.90 -15.32
CA ALA A 45 -1.22 4.23 -14.70
C ALA A 45 -0.69 3.10 -13.80
N ALA A 46 0.62 3.13 -13.57
CA ALA A 46 1.25 2.35 -12.51
C ALA A 46 0.84 2.90 -11.14
N VAL A 47 0.40 2.03 -10.23
CA VAL A 47 -0.10 2.43 -8.90
C VAL A 47 0.77 1.85 -7.80
N LEU A 48 1.12 2.68 -6.82
CA LEU A 48 1.84 2.34 -5.59
C LEU A 48 1.03 2.82 -4.38
N PRO A 49 0.11 2.03 -3.81
CA PRO A 49 -0.66 2.49 -2.66
C PRO A 49 0.24 2.82 -1.46
N SER A 50 -0.08 3.91 -0.77
CA SER A 50 0.53 4.24 0.53
C SER A 50 -0.33 3.68 1.65
N ILE A 51 0.22 2.79 2.49
CA ILE A 51 -0.52 2.20 3.62
C ILE A 51 0.01 2.70 4.97
N GLN A 52 -0.86 2.67 5.97
CA GLN A 52 -0.50 3.03 7.35
C GLN A 52 0.23 1.92 8.07
N VAL A 53 1.33 2.28 8.72
CA VAL A 53 2.05 1.41 9.65
C VAL A 53 1.51 1.58 11.07
N GLY A 54 1.24 2.82 11.47
CA GLY A 54 0.67 3.18 12.79
C GLY A 54 -0.67 3.89 12.64
N HIS A 55 -1.31 4.20 13.76
CA HIS A 55 -2.54 4.97 13.76
C HIS A 55 -2.28 6.43 13.35
N ALA A 56 -3.31 7.10 12.84
CA ALA A 56 -3.32 8.54 12.64
C ALA A 56 -4.73 9.05 12.83
N TYR A 57 -4.90 10.07 13.68
CA TYR A 57 -6.20 10.65 14.01
C TYR A 57 -7.22 9.67 14.63
N THR A 58 -6.74 8.52 15.14
CA THR A 58 -7.54 7.49 15.81
C THR A 58 -6.80 7.00 17.05
N GLU A 59 -7.50 6.64 18.12
CA GLU A 59 -6.87 6.06 19.32
C GLU A 59 -6.51 4.57 19.16
N ARG A 60 -7.19 3.88 18.25
CA ARG A 60 -6.94 2.46 17.97
C ARG A 60 -5.58 2.30 17.29
N GLU A 61 -4.77 1.37 17.76
CA GLU A 61 -3.50 1.03 17.10
C GLU A 61 -3.71 0.12 15.89
N VAL A 62 -2.85 0.28 14.88
CA VAL A 62 -2.74 -0.70 13.79
C VAL A 62 -1.98 -1.91 14.31
N SER A 63 -2.68 -3.02 14.52
CA SER A 63 -2.03 -4.27 14.96
C SER A 63 -1.06 -4.80 13.90
N ALA A 64 -0.08 -5.62 14.30
CA ALA A 64 0.85 -6.26 13.35
C ALA A 64 0.12 -7.16 12.35
N GLY A 65 -0.94 -7.86 12.78
CA GLY A 65 -1.77 -8.69 11.91
C GLY A 65 -2.57 -7.87 10.88
N GLU A 66 -3.13 -6.73 11.29
CA GLU A 66 -3.82 -5.81 10.40
C GLU A 66 -2.87 -5.17 9.40
N PHE A 67 -1.68 -4.74 9.84
CA PHE A 67 -0.63 -4.25 8.95
C PHE A 67 -0.23 -5.29 7.91
N LYS A 68 -0.04 -6.55 8.33
CA LYS A 68 0.26 -7.66 7.40
C LYS A 68 -0.85 -7.85 6.37
N ALA A 69 -2.10 -7.80 6.79
CA ALA A 69 -3.24 -7.91 5.88
C ALA A 69 -3.24 -6.75 4.87
N ALA A 70 -3.06 -5.51 5.33
CA ALA A 70 -3.00 -4.34 4.45
C ALA A 70 -1.83 -4.39 3.47
N LEU A 71 -0.67 -4.87 3.93
CA LEU A 71 0.50 -5.09 3.08
C LEU A 71 0.25 -6.15 2.00
N ASN A 72 -0.40 -7.26 2.34
CA ASN A 72 -0.75 -8.28 1.35
C ASN A 72 -1.73 -7.74 0.32
N GLU A 73 -2.75 -6.98 0.73
CA GLU A 73 -3.73 -6.36 -0.19
C GLU A 73 -3.07 -5.29 -1.07
N ALA A 74 -2.18 -4.47 -0.50
CA ALA A 74 -1.44 -3.44 -1.22
C ALA A 74 -0.54 -3.98 -2.33
N LEU A 75 -0.07 -5.23 -2.21
CA LEU A 75 0.84 -5.86 -3.17
C LEU A 75 0.13 -6.72 -4.22
N LYS A 76 -1.18 -6.92 -4.12
CA LYS A 76 -1.91 -7.66 -5.16
C LYS A 76 -1.83 -6.91 -6.50
N PRO A 77 -1.68 -7.62 -7.64
CA PRO A 77 -1.83 -7.01 -8.96
C PRO A 77 -3.18 -6.29 -9.06
N PRO A 78 -3.27 -5.08 -9.66
CA PRO A 78 -2.29 -4.47 -10.55
C PRO A 78 -1.25 -3.56 -9.85
N SER A 79 -1.14 -3.62 -8.52
CA SER A 79 -0.16 -2.84 -7.77
C SER A 79 1.28 -3.09 -8.25
N ARG A 80 2.10 -2.03 -8.23
CA ARG A 80 3.52 -2.08 -8.60
C ARG A 80 4.46 -2.04 -7.40
N GLY A 81 3.92 -2.07 -6.18
CA GLY A 81 4.67 -1.94 -4.95
C GLY A 81 3.83 -1.31 -3.84
N VAL A 82 4.48 -0.81 -2.80
CA VAL A 82 3.80 -0.19 -1.66
C VAL A 82 4.68 0.87 -1.02
N VAL A 83 4.06 1.96 -0.56
CA VAL A 83 4.71 3.00 0.23
C VAL A 83 4.24 2.87 1.68
N PHE A 84 5.16 2.99 2.64
CA PHE A 84 4.83 2.94 4.06
C PHE A 84 4.73 4.33 4.67
N TRP A 85 3.59 4.64 5.27
CA TRP A 85 3.42 5.80 6.13
C TRP A 85 3.23 5.36 7.59
N ASN A 86 4.16 5.58 8.52
CA ASN A 86 5.44 6.26 8.36
C ASN A 86 6.61 5.38 8.85
N TRP A 87 7.82 5.85 8.55
CA TRP A 87 9.06 5.15 8.86
C TRP A 87 9.23 4.92 10.37
N ASP A 88 8.97 5.93 11.20
CA ASP A 88 9.19 5.84 12.65
C ASP A 88 8.35 4.72 13.27
N ALA A 89 7.08 4.60 12.87
CA ALA A 89 6.21 3.51 13.31
C ALA A 89 6.70 2.13 12.87
N LEU A 90 7.31 2.03 11.68
CA LEU A 90 7.89 0.78 11.18
C LEU A 90 9.18 0.43 11.92
N ALA A 91 10.06 1.41 12.11
CA ALA A 91 11.32 1.28 12.82
C ALA A 91 11.12 0.87 14.29
N ALA A 92 10.06 1.37 14.93
CA ALA A 92 9.68 1.01 16.30
C ALA A 92 9.00 -0.37 16.44
N SER A 93 8.66 -1.05 15.33
CA SER A 93 7.90 -2.30 15.37
C SER A 93 8.66 -3.49 14.75
N PRO A 94 9.40 -4.27 15.57
CA PRO A 94 10.10 -5.47 15.10
C PRO A 94 9.17 -6.49 14.41
N GLU A 95 7.93 -6.63 14.89
CA GLU A 95 6.94 -7.54 14.31
C GLU A 95 6.54 -7.13 12.89
N LYS A 96 6.28 -5.83 12.65
CA LYS A 96 5.93 -5.33 11.31
C LYS A 96 7.12 -5.40 10.35
N GLN A 97 8.34 -5.11 10.84
CA GLN A 97 9.57 -5.29 10.06
C GLN A 97 9.77 -6.73 9.58
N LYS A 98 9.38 -7.73 10.40
CA LYS A 98 9.47 -9.14 10.01
C LYS A 98 8.67 -9.41 8.73
N PHE A 99 7.48 -8.84 8.58
CA PHE A 99 6.67 -9.01 7.38
C PHE A 99 7.30 -8.34 6.15
N VAL A 100 7.85 -7.14 6.29
CA VAL A 100 8.55 -6.46 5.19
C VAL A 100 9.76 -7.25 4.71
N ARG A 101 10.58 -7.77 5.63
CA ARG A 101 11.76 -8.59 5.28
C ARG A 101 11.40 -9.90 4.58
N LEU A 102 10.32 -10.55 5.01
CA LEU A 102 9.85 -11.79 4.39
C LEU A 102 9.41 -11.59 2.94
N LEU A 103 8.95 -10.39 2.57
CA LEU A 103 8.58 -10.05 1.20
C LEU A 103 9.82 -9.71 0.36
N ALA A 104 10.72 -8.88 0.89
CA ALA A 104 11.98 -8.56 0.22
C ALA A 104 12.85 -9.80 -0.06
N GLY A 105 12.79 -10.81 0.82
CA GLY A 105 13.50 -12.08 0.62
C GLY A 105 12.90 -12.99 -0.46
N LYS A 106 11.61 -12.84 -0.79
CA LYS A 106 10.94 -13.63 -1.85
C LYS A 106 11.25 -13.16 -3.27
N GLU A 107 11.60 -11.89 -3.45
CA GLU A 107 12.02 -11.36 -4.76
C GLU A 107 13.46 -11.75 -5.15
N GLY A 108 14.23 -12.35 -4.22
CA GLY A 108 15.58 -12.86 -4.49
C GLY A 108 15.64 -14.16 -5.29
N GLU A 109 14.51 -14.86 -5.47
CA GLU A 109 14.42 -16.08 -6.27
C GLU A 109 14.08 -15.68 -7.71
N LYS A 110 15.11 -15.40 -8.52
CA LYS A 110 14.94 -15.15 -9.96
C LYS A 110 14.21 -16.31 -10.61
N PRO A 111 13.29 -16.08 -11.57
CA PRO A 111 12.73 -17.17 -12.36
C PRO A 111 13.89 -17.88 -13.08
N GLY A 112 13.99 -19.20 -12.88
CA GLY A 112 15.00 -20.03 -13.50
C GLY A 112 14.95 -19.92 -15.03
N PRO A 113 16.07 -20.18 -15.73
CA PRO A 113 16.12 -20.01 -17.16
C PRO A 113 15.14 -20.99 -17.81
N HIS A 114 14.22 -20.46 -18.62
CA HIS A 114 13.51 -21.22 -19.64
C HIS A 114 14.43 -21.45 -20.84
#